data_AF-A0A956KRK1-F1
#
_entry.id   AF-A0A956KRK1-F1
#
_cell.length_a   1.000
_cell.length_b   1.000
_cell.length_c   1.000
_cell.angle_alpha   90.00
_cell.angle_beta   90.00
_cell.angle_gamma   90.00
#
_symmetry.space_group_name_H-M   'P 1'
#
loop_
_entity.id
_entity.type
_entity.pdbx_description
1 polymer ?
#
loop_
_entity_poly.entity_id
_entity_poly.type
_entity_poly.pdbx_seq_one_letter_code
_entity_poly.pdbx_strand_id
1 'polypeptide(L)'
;MELEQLEALVLTADPQQRQAALAQLIPGTEDYYHYSCLEHLHRGELEACEPLLRAWVERHGETARVQLIRDRRAVLAFGSDERSSREHIRRRLDLRFDHQREIDTAPHELPSRLDQALIGREPFRRDAFAHHHNLDGFRDRALPWLAETTLNLPRLRALLERLSRPDVPGVVALILRELDDRQSGGFGKLAIHGLLTKDQLDALAAARPALATHPRFVEVYLERLLPGPDVDLDGDLDARAAHLAALEAYVEPLPPTFNSLKAHVLYHRLELGRRQGRHDRDLLRRYLALPRNAAHVDGEFRRHHHDRLANIQQNFAPFTGLPPVGNDEALVRDALGLLFADAGVDDYREFRDILDDDYLRRVFAEAKILAGVGDRERWYSLLDDPGAYAALEERVDIEFCPDNPQILRGDDDEPVRLRAHVKNVSVLVLKVFEIDTLAYFQAHGRVPGTDIDLDGLVANDERTIEYAEPALHRVRREFVIEQPQKPGTYVVELIGAGRSSRALLRKGCLRMVERQTVAGHALRVLDEHGRAAPDATVFFAGRELGADEHGEVRIPYAGSGSRSQLLLRRGAVASVLPFNHRAEHPTLHAGFFVAREQLIAG
;
A
#
# COMPACT_ATOMS: atom_id res chain seq x y z
N MET A 1 25.40 -15.26 74.48
CA MET A 1 25.54 -16.68 74.85
C MET A 1 26.57 -17.30 73.94
N GLU A 2 27.52 -18.06 74.49
CA GLU A 2 28.51 -18.80 73.70
C GLU A 2 27.84 -19.92 72.91
N LEU A 3 28.38 -20.27 71.73
CA LEU A 3 27.78 -21.24 70.81
C LEU A 3 27.64 -22.63 71.47
N GLU A 4 28.66 -23.04 72.23
CA GLU A 4 28.67 -24.32 72.97
C GLU A 4 27.57 -24.41 74.03
N GLN A 5 27.22 -23.28 74.69
CA GLN A 5 26.14 -23.23 75.67
C GLN A 5 24.76 -23.34 75.00
N LEU A 6 24.61 -22.73 73.82
CA LEU A 6 23.38 -22.81 73.03
C LEU A 6 23.18 -24.21 72.46
N GLU A 7 24.24 -24.86 71.98
CA GLU A 7 24.20 -26.25 71.54
C GLU A 7 23.82 -27.20 72.68
N ALA A 8 24.39 -27.01 73.89
CA ALA A 8 24.03 -27.80 75.06
C ALA A 8 22.57 -27.62 75.50
N LEU A 9 21.98 -26.42 75.31
CA LEU A 9 20.57 -26.16 75.65
C LEU A 9 19.59 -26.71 74.60
N VAL A 10 19.97 -26.69 73.32
CA VAL A 10 19.07 -26.99 72.19
C VAL A 10 19.18 -28.43 71.69
N LEU A 11 20.39 -29.00 71.64
CA LEU A 11 20.66 -30.27 70.96
C LEU A 11 20.75 -31.48 71.90
N THR A 12 20.99 -31.29 73.21
CA THR A 12 21.05 -32.44 74.13
C THR A 12 19.66 -33.03 74.38
N ALA A 13 19.56 -34.36 74.36
CA ALA A 13 18.37 -35.10 74.79
C ALA A 13 18.37 -35.42 76.29
N ASP A 14 19.48 -35.18 76.99
CA ASP A 14 19.64 -35.49 78.41
C ASP A 14 19.21 -34.29 79.31
N PRO A 15 18.15 -34.43 80.13
CA PRO A 15 17.69 -33.38 81.03
C PRO A 15 18.73 -32.92 82.06
N GLN A 16 19.66 -33.79 82.47
CA GLN A 16 20.70 -33.43 83.45
C GLN A 16 21.75 -32.50 82.84
N GLN A 17 22.13 -32.75 81.59
CA GLN A 17 23.06 -31.88 80.84
C GLN A 17 22.43 -30.52 80.55
N ARG A 18 21.15 -30.49 80.20
CA ARG A 18 20.42 -29.23 79.99
C ARG A 18 20.31 -28.41 81.28
N GLN A 19 20.10 -29.07 82.43
CA GLN A 19 20.05 -28.40 83.73
C GLN A 19 21.42 -27.85 84.17
N ALA A 20 22.51 -28.56 83.85
CA ALA A 20 23.87 -28.06 84.04
C ALA A 20 24.16 -26.84 83.14
N ALA A 21 23.70 -26.84 81.88
CA ALA A 21 23.83 -25.70 80.98
C ALA A 21 22.98 -24.49 81.42
N LEU A 22 21.76 -24.72 81.93
CA LEU A 22 20.91 -23.66 82.50
C LEU A 22 21.56 -22.99 83.72
N ALA A 23 22.28 -23.75 84.55
CA ALA A 23 22.99 -23.21 85.72
C ALA A 23 24.14 -22.25 85.37
N GLN A 24 24.63 -22.30 84.12
CA GLN A 24 25.65 -21.38 83.61
C GLN A 24 25.05 -20.06 83.08
N LEU A 25 23.73 -20.00 82.87
CA LEU A 25 23.06 -18.77 82.45
C LEU A 25 22.96 -17.78 83.61
N ILE A 26 23.19 -16.50 83.33
CA ILE A 26 23.15 -15.45 84.34
C ILE A 26 21.69 -15.22 84.79
N PRO A 27 21.35 -15.45 86.07
CA PRO A 27 19.98 -15.29 86.56
C PRO A 27 19.43 -13.89 86.29
N GLY A 28 18.21 -13.83 85.76
CA GLY A 28 17.53 -12.57 85.48
C GLY A 28 17.81 -11.96 84.10
N THR A 29 18.62 -12.59 83.26
CA THR A 29 18.75 -12.25 81.83
C THR A 29 17.60 -12.84 81.01
N GLU A 30 17.34 -12.31 79.81
CA GLU A 30 16.30 -12.82 78.92
C GLU A 30 16.58 -14.28 78.48
N ASP A 31 17.85 -14.63 78.23
CA ASP A 31 18.25 -16.00 77.92
C ASP A 31 17.93 -16.95 79.08
N TYR A 32 18.29 -16.57 80.32
CA TYR A 32 17.98 -17.37 81.51
C TYR A 32 16.48 -17.66 81.63
N TYR A 33 15.63 -16.64 81.51
CA TYR A 33 14.18 -16.83 81.60
C TYR A 33 13.63 -17.68 80.45
N HIS A 34 14.07 -17.43 79.21
CA HIS A 34 13.59 -18.15 78.04
C HIS A 34 13.89 -19.65 78.14
N TYR A 35 15.14 -20.05 78.37
CA TYR A 35 15.52 -21.45 78.42
C TYR A 35 15.03 -22.16 79.68
N SER A 36 14.95 -21.46 80.83
CA SER A 36 14.37 -22.05 82.04
C SER A 36 12.88 -22.34 81.88
N CYS A 37 12.12 -21.39 81.29
CA CYS A 37 10.71 -21.62 80.97
C CYS A 37 10.56 -22.76 79.96
N LEU A 38 11.38 -22.78 78.91
CA LEU A 38 11.33 -23.82 77.89
C LEU A 38 11.57 -25.21 78.47
N GLU A 39 12.51 -25.35 79.42
CA GLU A 39 12.78 -26.64 80.05
C GLU A 39 11.61 -27.12 80.92
N HIS A 40 10.99 -26.24 81.70
CA HIS A 40 9.77 -26.58 82.43
C HIS A 40 8.65 -27.02 81.48
N LEU A 41 8.49 -26.35 80.33
CA LEU A 41 7.52 -26.77 79.31
C LEU A 41 7.85 -28.14 78.70
N HIS A 42 9.12 -28.45 78.42
CA HIS A 42 9.54 -29.77 77.92
C HIS A 42 9.25 -30.90 78.92
N ARG A 43 9.34 -30.61 80.23
CA ARG A 43 9.02 -31.56 81.31
C ARG A 43 7.53 -31.66 81.61
N GLY A 44 6.69 -30.84 80.98
CA GLY A 44 5.25 -30.76 81.26
C GLY A 44 4.89 -30.04 82.56
N GLU A 45 5.85 -29.33 83.16
CA GLU A 45 5.70 -28.61 84.43
C GLU A 45 5.14 -27.20 84.19
N LEU A 46 3.93 -27.12 83.62
CA LEU A 46 3.34 -25.86 83.14
C LEU A 46 3.14 -24.80 84.25
N GLU A 47 2.87 -25.25 85.48
CA GLU A 47 2.68 -24.38 86.65
C GLU A 47 4.02 -23.80 87.15
N ALA A 48 5.12 -24.55 87.03
CA ALA A 48 6.45 -24.07 87.42
C ALA A 48 6.99 -22.97 86.50
N CYS A 49 6.48 -22.91 85.26
CA CYS A 49 6.83 -21.88 84.29
C CYS A 49 6.21 -20.50 84.62
N GLU A 50 5.06 -20.46 85.31
CA GLU A 50 4.28 -19.24 85.51
C GLU A 50 4.98 -18.16 86.37
N PRO A 51 5.61 -18.49 87.53
CA PRO A 51 6.37 -17.51 88.30
C PRO A 51 7.56 -16.94 87.53
N LEU A 52 8.23 -17.78 86.72
CA LEU A 52 9.36 -17.36 85.88
C LEU A 52 8.92 -16.43 84.75
N LEU A 53 7.80 -16.72 84.10
CA LEU A 53 7.21 -15.86 83.08
C LEU A 53 6.80 -14.49 83.65
N ARG A 54 6.21 -14.44 84.85
CA ARG A 54 5.88 -13.16 85.51
C ARG A 54 7.13 -12.35 85.82
N ALA A 55 8.13 -12.96 86.46
CA ALA A 55 9.39 -12.30 86.76
C ALA A 55 10.15 -11.83 85.49
N TRP A 56 10.01 -12.58 84.39
CA TRP A 56 10.56 -12.20 83.10
C TRP A 56 9.87 -10.95 82.53
N VAL A 57 8.54 -10.96 82.47
CA VAL A 57 7.74 -9.83 81.95
C VAL A 57 7.93 -8.58 82.79
N GLU A 58 7.99 -8.70 84.11
CA GLU A 58 8.23 -7.56 85.01
C GLU A 58 9.60 -6.90 84.76
N ARG A 59 10.62 -7.69 84.39
CA ARG A 59 11.99 -7.19 84.23
C ARG A 59 12.32 -6.74 82.81
N HIS A 60 11.81 -7.44 81.79
CA HIS A 60 12.18 -7.22 80.38
C HIS A 60 11.00 -6.85 79.47
N GLY A 61 9.77 -6.80 80.02
CA GLY A 61 8.57 -6.50 79.25
C GLY A 61 8.10 -7.66 78.36
N GLU A 62 7.16 -7.34 77.48
CA GLU A 62 6.55 -8.28 76.53
C GLU A 62 7.42 -8.42 75.27
N THR A 63 8.38 -9.35 75.28
CA THR A 63 9.24 -9.61 74.12
C THR A 63 8.69 -10.70 73.20
N ALA A 64 9.22 -10.80 71.98
CA ALA A 64 8.83 -11.88 71.05
C ALA A 64 9.09 -13.29 71.63
N ARG A 65 10.12 -13.44 72.48
CA ARG A 65 10.44 -14.71 73.14
C ARG A 65 9.48 -15.04 74.28
N VAL A 66 8.98 -14.03 75.01
CA VAL A 66 7.90 -14.19 75.99
C VAL A 66 6.65 -14.71 75.29
N GLN A 67 6.28 -14.09 74.17
CA GLN A 67 5.11 -14.50 73.40
C GLN A 67 5.25 -15.94 72.87
N LEU A 68 6.43 -16.32 72.39
CA LEU A 68 6.69 -17.69 71.95
C LEU A 68 6.51 -18.73 73.08
N ILE A 69 6.97 -18.41 74.29
CA ILE A 69 6.79 -19.31 75.45
C ILE A 69 5.32 -19.37 75.88
N ARG A 70 4.58 -18.24 75.85
CA ARG A 70 3.13 -18.23 76.12
C ARG A 70 2.34 -19.02 75.08
N ASP A 71 2.67 -18.87 73.80
CA ASP A 71 2.08 -19.63 72.69
C ASP A 71 2.32 -21.13 72.90
N ARG A 72 3.57 -21.54 73.20
CA ARG A 72 3.90 -22.95 73.50
C ARG A 72 3.15 -23.47 74.72
N ARG A 73 3.11 -22.71 75.82
CA ARG A 73 2.37 -23.08 77.03
C ARG A 73 0.89 -23.26 76.74
N ALA A 74 0.26 -22.35 75.99
CA ALA A 74 -1.15 -22.45 75.62
C ALA A 74 -1.43 -23.71 74.79
N VAL A 75 -0.55 -24.08 73.86
CA VAL A 75 -0.70 -25.32 73.08
C VAL A 75 -0.54 -26.56 73.96
N LEU A 76 0.47 -26.59 74.84
CA LEU A 76 0.71 -27.72 75.75
C LEU A 76 -0.40 -27.88 76.81
N ALA A 77 -0.97 -26.77 77.28
CA ALA A 77 -2.07 -26.75 78.24
C ALA A 77 -3.43 -27.10 77.60
N PHE A 78 -3.52 -27.27 76.28
CA PHE A 78 -4.80 -27.45 75.59
C PHE A 78 -5.60 -28.64 76.10
N GLY A 79 -4.93 -29.73 76.51
CA GLY A 79 -5.58 -30.91 77.08
C GLY A 79 -6.11 -30.75 78.51
N SER A 80 -5.55 -29.81 79.29
CA SER A 80 -5.91 -29.58 80.70
C SER A 80 -6.75 -28.33 80.94
N ASP A 81 -6.57 -27.27 80.14
CA ASP A 81 -7.33 -26.01 80.17
C ASP A 81 -7.65 -25.54 78.74
N GLU A 82 -8.55 -26.28 78.10
CA GLU A 82 -8.98 -26.04 76.72
C GLU A 82 -9.54 -24.63 76.51
N ARG A 83 -10.24 -24.07 77.52
CA ARG A 83 -10.90 -22.76 77.40
C ARG A 83 -9.88 -21.62 77.31
N SER A 84 -8.91 -21.61 78.22
CA SER A 84 -7.86 -20.58 78.23
C SER A 84 -6.96 -20.69 77.00
N SER A 85 -6.58 -21.92 76.60
CA SER A 85 -5.79 -22.17 75.40
C SER A 85 -6.50 -21.73 74.11
N ARG A 86 -7.80 -22.03 73.97
CA ARG A 86 -8.60 -21.57 72.82
C ARG A 86 -8.71 -20.05 72.76
N GLU A 87 -8.90 -19.41 73.90
CA GLU A 87 -8.97 -17.94 73.97
C GLU A 87 -7.65 -17.29 73.60
N HIS A 88 -6.53 -17.85 74.08
CA HIS A 88 -5.19 -17.41 73.71
C HIS A 88 -4.95 -17.52 72.20
N ILE A 89 -5.22 -18.70 71.61
CA ILE A 89 -5.06 -18.94 70.17
C ILE A 89 -5.97 -18.01 69.36
N ARG A 90 -7.24 -17.84 69.77
CA ARG A 90 -8.20 -16.94 69.12
C ARG A 90 -7.67 -15.52 69.03
N ARG A 91 -7.17 -14.97 70.14
CA ARG A 91 -6.58 -13.62 70.18
C ARG A 91 -5.28 -13.54 69.39
N ARG A 92 -4.42 -14.56 69.49
CA ARG A 92 -3.09 -14.61 68.86
C ARG A 92 -3.17 -14.59 67.33
N LEU A 93 -4.20 -15.23 66.78
CA LEU A 93 -4.44 -15.37 65.34
C LEU A 93 -5.52 -14.42 64.80
N ASP A 94 -6.06 -13.50 65.63
CA ASP A 94 -7.20 -12.62 65.31
C ASP A 94 -8.38 -13.38 64.65
N LEU A 95 -8.74 -14.54 65.22
CA LEU A 95 -9.83 -15.36 64.68
C LEU A 95 -11.17 -14.77 65.10
N ARG A 96 -11.81 -14.09 64.15
CA ARG A 96 -13.16 -13.57 64.29
C ARG A 96 -14.12 -14.64 63.78
N PHE A 97 -14.75 -15.34 64.72
CA PHE A 97 -15.79 -16.34 64.43
C PHE A 97 -17.16 -15.67 64.25
N ASP A 98 -17.18 -14.49 63.64
CA ASP A 98 -18.35 -13.67 63.34
C ASP A 98 -18.98 -14.00 61.98
N HIS A 99 -18.50 -15.06 61.32
CA HIS A 99 -19.13 -15.66 60.15
C HIS A 99 -20.58 -16.05 60.48
N GLN A 100 -21.52 -15.29 59.94
CA GLN A 100 -22.93 -15.67 59.93
C GLN A 100 -23.19 -16.64 58.77
N ARG A 101 -24.10 -17.58 58.97
CA ARG A 101 -24.69 -18.32 57.86
C ARG A 101 -25.44 -17.31 56.98
N GLU A 102 -25.06 -17.17 55.72
CA GLU A 102 -25.91 -16.51 54.72
C GLU A 102 -27.18 -17.37 54.56
N ILE A 103 -28.22 -17.00 55.29
CA ILE A 103 -29.55 -17.60 55.13
C ILE A 103 -30.22 -16.83 53.99
N ASP A 104 -30.01 -17.32 52.77
CA ASP A 104 -30.54 -16.79 51.51
C ASP A 104 -32.07 -17.03 51.42
N THR A 105 -32.84 -16.44 52.35
CA THR A 105 -34.30 -16.62 52.47
C THR A 105 -35.10 -15.32 52.37
N ALA A 106 -34.43 -14.19 52.13
CA ALA A 106 -35.08 -13.02 51.58
C ALA A 106 -34.80 -13.02 50.07
N PRO A 107 -35.81 -13.05 49.17
CA PRO A 107 -35.56 -12.77 47.77
C PRO A 107 -35.00 -11.34 47.70
N HIS A 108 -33.69 -11.22 47.50
CA HIS A 108 -33.09 -9.96 47.16
C HIS A 108 -33.65 -9.57 45.78
N GLU A 109 -34.62 -8.65 45.77
CA GLU A 109 -35.05 -7.95 44.55
C GLU A 109 -33.93 -7.01 44.09
N LEU A 110 -32.77 -7.57 43.78
CA LEU A 110 -31.74 -6.84 43.05
C LEU A 110 -32.29 -6.58 41.65
N PRO A 111 -32.09 -5.36 41.10
CA PRO A 111 -32.47 -5.09 39.73
C PRO A 111 -31.83 -6.12 38.80
N SER A 112 -32.64 -6.91 38.10
CA SER A 112 -32.19 -7.86 37.09
C SER A 112 -31.65 -7.16 35.83
N ARG A 113 -31.71 -5.83 35.80
CA ARG A 113 -31.21 -4.97 34.73
C ARG A 113 -30.49 -3.78 35.33
N LEU A 114 -29.37 -3.42 34.74
CA LEU A 114 -28.66 -2.20 35.07
C LEU A 114 -29.48 -0.99 34.63
N ASP A 115 -29.57 0.02 35.49
CA ASP A 115 -30.27 1.27 35.21
C ASP A 115 -29.61 2.00 34.03
N GLN A 116 -30.32 2.03 32.91
CA GLN A 116 -29.85 2.68 31.69
C GLN A 116 -29.76 4.20 31.84
N ALA A 117 -30.40 4.80 32.84
CA ALA A 117 -30.22 6.21 33.17
C ALA A 117 -28.84 6.52 33.76
N LEU A 118 -28.09 5.50 34.22
CA LEU A 118 -26.74 5.65 34.76
C LEU A 118 -25.66 5.17 33.79
N ILE A 119 -25.92 4.05 33.09
CA ILE A 119 -24.92 3.39 32.23
C ILE A 119 -25.28 3.42 30.72
N GLY A 120 -26.34 4.13 30.37
CA GLY A 120 -26.77 4.28 29.00
C GLY A 120 -25.84 5.19 28.19
N ARG A 121 -26.11 5.26 26.89
CA ARG A 121 -25.32 6.09 25.96
C ARG A 121 -25.39 7.57 26.29
N GLU A 122 -26.56 8.08 26.68
CA GLU A 122 -26.76 9.51 26.94
C GLU A 122 -26.01 9.98 28.20
N PRO A 123 -26.09 9.28 29.35
CA PRO A 123 -25.27 9.59 30.52
C PRO A 123 -23.77 9.63 30.21
N PHE A 124 -23.24 8.61 29.52
CA PHE A 124 -21.82 8.57 29.15
C PHE A 124 -21.45 9.63 28.12
N ARG A 125 -22.35 9.97 27.19
CA ARG A 125 -22.12 11.09 26.25
C ARG A 125 -21.95 12.39 27.01
N ARG A 126 -22.87 12.68 27.93
CA ARG A 126 -22.85 13.91 28.72
C ARG A 126 -21.59 13.99 29.57
N ASP A 127 -21.21 12.88 30.21
CA ASP A 127 -19.99 12.77 30.99
C ASP A 127 -18.73 13.01 30.14
N ALA A 128 -18.60 12.34 28.99
CA ALA A 128 -17.48 12.52 28.08
C ALA A 128 -17.39 13.98 27.56
N PHE A 129 -18.52 14.60 27.24
CA PHE A 129 -18.56 15.99 26.79
C PHE A 129 -18.36 17.02 27.91
N ALA A 130 -18.51 16.64 29.17
CA ALA A 130 -18.17 17.50 30.31
C ALA A 130 -16.66 17.52 30.56
N HIS A 131 -15.98 16.39 30.36
CA HIS A 131 -14.53 16.25 30.60
C HIS A 131 -13.67 16.56 29.36
N HIS A 132 -14.23 16.47 28.15
CA HIS A 132 -13.49 16.67 26.91
C HIS A 132 -14.14 17.71 25.98
N HIS A 133 -13.31 18.61 25.46
CA HIS A 133 -13.73 19.59 24.45
C HIS A 133 -13.84 18.99 23.04
N ASN A 134 -13.14 17.89 22.77
CA ASN A 134 -13.12 17.13 21.53
C ASN A 134 -13.84 15.76 21.70
N LEU A 135 -13.43 14.73 20.95
CA LEU A 135 -14.01 13.38 21.01
C LEU A 135 -13.13 12.35 21.74
N ASP A 136 -12.12 12.76 22.50
CA ASP A 136 -11.16 11.81 23.13
C ASP A 136 -11.84 10.86 24.15
N GLY A 137 -12.95 11.27 24.75
CA GLY A 137 -13.78 10.40 25.60
C GLY A 137 -14.55 9.29 24.84
N PHE A 138 -14.45 9.24 23.51
CA PHE A 138 -15.15 8.25 22.67
C PHE A 138 -14.18 7.35 21.91
N ARG A 139 -14.55 6.08 21.74
CA ARG A 139 -13.90 5.15 20.81
C ARG A 139 -14.46 5.31 19.40
N ASP A 140 -13.72 4.91 18.37
CA ASP A 140 -14.12 5.10 16.96
C ASP A 140 -15.46 4.43 16.59
N ARG A 141 -15.84 3.35 17.28
CA ARG A 141 -17.16 2.72 17.13
C ARG A 141 -18.35 3.67 17.38
N ALA A 142 -18.12 4.77 18.09
CA ALA A 142 -19.14 5.77 18.39
C ALA A 142 -19.31 6.83 17.28
N LEU A 143 -18.35 6.95 16.36
CA LEU A 143 -18.34 8.02 15.35
C LEU A 143 -19.59 8.05 14.46
N PRO A 144 -20.13 6.92 13.95
CA PRO A 144 -21.34 6.94 13.11
C PRO A 144 -22.54 7.52 13.85
N TRP A 145 -22.72 7.15 15.13
CA TRP A 145 -23.79 7.70 15.97
C TRP A 145 -23.57 9.19 16.26
N LEU A 146 -22.33 9.61 16.55
CA LEU A 146 -22.03 11.02 16.81
C LEU A 146 -22.29 11.89 15.57
N ALA A 147 -22.09 11.34 14.36
CA ALA A 147 -22.36 12.02 13.10
C ALA A 147 -23.86 12.37 12.91
N GLU A 148 -24.76 11.60 13.50
CA GLU A 148 -26.21 11.86 13.48
C GLU A 148 -26.64 12.94 14.50
N THR A 149 -25.71 13.42 15.32
CA THR A 149 -25.99 14.40 16.38
C THR A 149 -25.48 15.80 16.06
N THR A 150 -26.02 16.81 16.73
CA THR A 150 -25.54 18.19 16.59
C THR A 150 -24.26 18.40 17.37
N LEU A 151 -23.12 18.29 16.67
CA LEU A 151 -21.80 18.61 17.23
C LEU A 151 -21.43 20.08 17.01
N ASN A 152 -20.76 20.70 17.99
CA ASN A 152 -20.08 21.98 17.80
C ASN A 152 -18.84 21.82 16.89
N LEU A 153 -18.26 22.92 16.43
CA LEU A 153 -17.17 22.90 15.45
C LEU A 153 -15.92 22.10 15.89
N PRO A 154 -15.38 22.26 17.11
CA PRO A 154 -14.24 21.44 17.56
C PRO A 154 -14.52 19.94 17.53
N ARG A 155 -15.72 19.52 17.94
CA ARG A 155 -16.13 18.11 17.94
C ARG A 155 -16.41 17.60 16.53
N LEU A 156 -16.95 18.44 15.65
CA LEU A 156 -17.13 18.12 14.23
C LEU A 156 -15.79 17.87 13.55
N ARG A 157 -14.79 18.72 13.80
CA ARG A 157 -13.44 18.51 13.26
C ARG A 157 -12.84 17.21 13.76
N ALA A 158 -12.86 16.98 15.07
CA ALA A 158 -12.40 15.73 15.66
C ALA A 158 -13.15 14.49 15.13
N LEU A 159 -14.45 14.62 14.80
CA LEU A 159 -15.22 13.57 14.13
C LEU A 159 -14.61 13.29 12.75
N LEU A 160 -14.53 14.31 11.88
CA LEU A 160 -14.07 14.18 10.50
C LEU A 160 -12.60 13.76 10.40
N GLU A 161 -11.75 14.16 11.33
CA GLU A 161 -10.35 13.72 11.43
C GLU A 161 -10.21 12.22 11.69
N ARG A 162 -11.15 11.65 12.45
CA ARG A 162 -11.14 10.23 12.85
C ARG A 162 -11.95 9.33 11.92
N LEU A 163 -12.74 9.89 11.00
CA LEU A 163 -13.50 9.09 10.05
C LEU A 163 -12.58 8.45 9.01
N SER A 164 -12.60 7.13 8.96
CA SER A 164 -11.83 6.30 8.02
C SER A 164 -12.68 5.70 6.90
N ARG A 165 -13.98 6.02 6.85
CA ARG A 165 -14.89 5.56 5.80
C ARG A 165 -15.87 6.67 5.38
N PRO A 166 -16.18 6.78 4.08
CA PRO A 166 -17.07 7.82 3.55
C PRO A 166 -18.56 7.45 3.62
N ASP A 167 -18.92 6.26 4.11
CA ASP A 167 -20.29 5.72 4.14
C ASP A 167 -21.14 6.26 5.30
N VAL A 168 -20.61 7.21 6.07
CA VAL A 168 -21.33 7.84 7.19
C VAL A 168 -22.48 8.71 6.64
N PRO A 169 -23.73 8.49 7.11
CA PRO A 169 -24.87 9.30 6.68
C PRO A 169 -24.61 10.81 6.88
N GLY A 170 -24.90 11.60 5.85
CA GLY A 170 -24.76 13.06 5.90
C GLY A 170 -23.32 13.58 5.88
N VAL A 171 -22.30 12.76 5.58
CA VAL A 171 -20.89 13.18 5.56
C VAL A 171 -20.63 14.43 4.69
N VAL A 172 -21.33 14.56 3.56
CA VAL A 172 -21.25 15.74 2.68
C VAL A 172 -21.67 17.02 3.42
N ALA A 173 -22.79 16.98 4.13
CA ALA A 173 -23.29 18.11 4.91
C ALA A 173 -22.35 18.45 6.08
N LEU A 174 -21.77 17.44 6.73
CA LEU A 174 -20.79 17.63 7.80
C LEU A 174 -19.52 18.31 7.29
N ILE A 175 -19.01 17.89 6.12
CA ILE A 175 -17.85 18.50 5.48
C ILE A 175 -18.14 19.94 5.06
N LEU A 176 -19.29 20.21 4.42
CA LEU A 176 -19.67 21.57 4.04
C LEU A 176 -19.69 22.50 5.26
N ARG A 177 -20.30 22.05 6.36
CA ARG A 177 -20.36 22.81 7.61
C ARG A 177 -18.98 23.07 8.22
N GLU A 178 -18.04 22.14 8.08
CA GLU A 178 -16.66 22.34 8.50
C GLU A 178 -15.96 23.38 7.60
N LEU A 179 -16.11 23.26 6.29
CA LEU A 179 -15.47 24.13 5.29
C LEU A 179 -16.01 25.57 5.32
N ASP A 180 -17.20 25.80 5.85
CA ASP A 180 -17.78 27.14 6.02
C ASP A 180 -17.17 27.90 7.21
N ASP A 181 -16.48 27.21 8.11
CA ASP A 181 -15.79 27.87 9.22
C ASP A 181 -14.50 28.57 8.75
N ARG A 182 -14.26 29.77 9.29
CA ARG A 182 -13.09 30.60 8.94
C ARG A 182 -11.74 29.99 9.32
N GLN A 183 -11.74 29.10 10.31
CA GLN A 183 -10.55 28.37 10.74
C GLN A 183 -10.41 27.01 10.05
N SER A 184 -11.27 26.69 9.06
CA SER A 184 -11.11 25.47 8.28
C SER A 184 -9.76 25.51 7.55
N GLY A 185 -9.05 24.39 7.59
CA GLY A 185 -7.83 24.23 6.81
C GLY A 185 -8.09 24.06 5.30
N GLY A 186 -9.36 23.97 4.89
CA GLY A 186 -9.78 23.76 3.52
C GLY A 186 -9.80 22.29 3.09
N PHE A 187 -10.29 22.06 1.87
CA PHE A 187 -10.40 20.71 1.31
C PHE A 187 -9.01 20.08 1.15
N GLY A 188 -8.89 18.81 1.52
CA GLY A 188 -7.65 18.06 1.50
C GLY A 188 -6.84 18.03 2.79
N LYS A 189 -7.21 18.81 3.83
CA LYS A 189 -6.53 18.72 5.14
C LYS A 189 -6.96 17.53 5.98
N LEU A 190 -8.23 17.15 5.89
CA LEU A 190 -8.79 15.99 6.57
C LEU A 190 -8.67 14.74 5.70
N ALA A 191 -8.29 13.61 6.30
CA ALA A 191 -8.11 12.34 5.59
C ALA A 191 -9.39 11.88 4.87
N ILE A 192 -10.55 12.13 5.48
CA ILE A 192 -11.87 11.79 4.91
C ILE A 192 -12.11 12.39 3.52
N HIS A 193 -11.52 13.55 3.21
CA HIS A 193 -11.66 14.18 1.89
C HIS A 193 -11.15 13.28 0.76
N GLY A 194 -10.05 12.56 1.00
CA GLY A 194 -9.46 11.62 0.05
C GLY A 194 -10.17 10.28 -0.05
N LEU A 195 -11.22 10.05 0.75
CA LEU A 195 -11.99 8.80 0.76
C LEU A 195 -13.37 8.93 0.13
N LEU A 196 -13.82 10.16 -0.19
CA LEU A 196 -15.15 10.41 -0.74
C LEU A 196 -15.39 9.67 -2.06
N THR A 197 -16.64 9.27 -2.27
CA THR A 197 -17.10 8.68 -3.53
C THR A 197 -17.31 9.77 -4.59
N LYS A 198 -17.39 9.38 -5.88
CA LYS A 198 -17.65 10.32 -6.97
C LYS A 198 -18.94 11.12 -6.75
N ASP A 199 -20.03 10.45 -6.39
CA ASP A 199 -21.33 11.12 -6.16
C ASP A 199 -21.27 12.12 -5.00
N GLN A 200 -20.49 11.83 -3.96
CA GLN A 200 -20.28 12.74 -2.84
C GLN A 200 -19.44 13.96 -3.25
N LEU A 201 -18.43 13.77 -4.11
CA LEU A 201 -17.65 14.88 -4.68
C LEU A 201 -18.55 15.74 -5.59
N ASP A 202 -19.36 15.13 -6.44
CA ASP A 202 -20.31 15.83 -7.30
C ASP A 202 -21.28 16.68 -6.45
N ALA A 203 -21.81 16.12 -5.35
CA ALA A 203 -22.66 16.87 -4.41
C ALA A 203 -21.92 18.03 -3.73
N LEU A 204 -20.65 17.86 -3.34
CA LEU A 204 -19.83 18.93 -2.77
C LEU A 204 -19.56 20.05 -3.79
N ALA A 205 -19.23 19.69 -5.03
CA ALA A 205 -18.99 20.67 -6.10
C ALA A 205 -20.26 21.44 -6.46
N ALA A 206 -21.43 20.78 -6.46
CA ALA A 206 -22.72 21.42 -6.69
C ALA A 206 -23.07 22.41 -5.56
N ALA A 207 -22.84 22.03 -4.30
CA ALA A 207 -23.10 22.89 -3.15
C ALA A 207 -22.10 24.06 -3.03
N ARG A 208 -20.83 23.84 -3.39
CA ARG A 208 -19.77 24.85 -3.32
C ARG A 208 -18.90 24.81 -4.59
N PRO A 209 -19.29 25.52 -5.66
CA PRO A 209 -18.62 25.48 -6.97
C PRO A 209 -17.12 25.82 -6.94
N ALA A 210 -16.67 26.64 -5.99
CA ALA A 210 -15.25 26.96 -5.80
C ALA A 210 -14.36 25.74 -5.51
N LEU A 211 -14.93 24.62 -5.00
CA LEU A 211 -14.19 23.38 -4.78
C LEU A 211 -13.79 22.69 -6.09
N ALA A 212 -14.59 22.85 -7.16
CA ALA A 212 -14.30 22.22 -8.45
C ALA A 212 -12.97 22.66 -9.06
N THR A 213 -12.48 23.85 -8.68
CA THR A 213 -11.18 24.39 -9.12
C THR A 213 -10.08 24.27 -8.07
N HIS A 214 -10.34 23.59 -6.95
CA HIS A 214 -9.34 23.39 -5.90
C HIS A 214 -8.39 22.23 -6.28
N PRO A 215 -7.05 22.41 -6.28
CA PRO A 215 -6.11 21.39 -6.78
C PRO A 215 -6.29 20.02 -6.13
N ARG A 216 -6.41 19.96 -4.80
CA ARG A 216 -6.60 18.70 -4.08
C ARG A 216 -7.96 18.04 -4.34
N PHE A 217 -8.97 18.83 -4.69
CA PHE A 217 -10.29 18.29 -5.05
C PHE A 217 -10.23 17.62 -6.42
N VAL A 218 -9.57 18.27 -7.38
CA VAL A 218 -9.33 17.72 -8.72
C VAL A 218 -8.55 16.40 -8.63
N GLU A 219 -7.47 16.34 -7.86
CA GLU A 219 -6.69 15.11 -7.65
C GLU A 219 -7.55 13.94 -7.14
N VAL A 220 -8.33 14.17 -6.08
CA VAL A 220 -9.21 13.13 -5.51
C VAL A 220 -10.31 12.72 -6.50
N TYR A 221 -10.83 13.67 -7.29
CA TYR A 221 -11.82 13.36 -8.31
C TYR A 221 -11.23 12.46 -9.41
N LEU A 222 -10.01 12.76 -9.88
CA LEU A 222 -9.31 11.94 -10.87
C LEU A 222 -9.09 10.50 -10.38
N GLU A 223 -8.74 10.32 -9.10
CA GLU A 223 -8.62 8.97 -8.51
C GLU A 223 -9.94 8.17 -8.56
N ARG A 224 -11.10 8.83 -8.60
CA ARG A 224 -12.42 8.19 -8.74
C ARG A 224 -12.84 7.96 -10.19
N LEU A 225 -12.11 8.53 -11.14
CA LEU A 225 -12.26 8.24 -12.56
C LEU A 225 -11.36 7.09 -13.02
N LEU A 226 -10.39 6.67 -12.21
CA LEU A 226 -9.57 5.50 -12.51
C LEU A 226 -10.44 4.27 -12.73
N PRO A 227 -10.15 3.45 -13.75
CA PRO A 227 -10.83 2.19 -13.95
C PRO A 227 -10.52 1.23 -12.79
N GLY A 228 -11.27 0.13 -12.72
CA GLY A 228 -11.03 -0.94 -11.76
C GLY A 228 -9.61 -1.50 -11.85
N PRO A 229 -9.07 -2.07 -10.75
CA PRO A 229 -7.71 -2.59 -10.69
C PRO A 229 -7.45 -3.78 -11.64
N ASP A 230 -8.51 -4.36 -12.19
CA ASP A 230 -8.52 -5.45 -13.17
C ASP A 230 -8.43 -4.99 -14.63
N VAL A 231 -8.53 -3.67 -14.88
CA VAL A 231 -8.49 -3.09 -16.23
C VAL A 231 -7.05 -2.73 -16.62
N ASP A 232 -6.59 -3.29 -17.74
CA ASP A 232 -5.25 -3.06 -18.29
C ASP A 232 -5.25 -1.91 -19.30
N LEU A 233 -4.89 -0.71 -18.85
CA LEU A 233 -4.82 0.49 -19.70
C LEU A 233 -3.67 0.49 -20.73
N ASP A 234 -2.71 -0.42 -20.62
CA ASP A 234 -1.59 -0.50 -21.57
C ASP A 234 -1.88 -1.48 -22.72
N GLY A 235 -2.49 -2.62 -22.41
CA GLY A 235 -2.86 -3.64 -23.39
C GLY A 235 -4.23 -3.44 -24.04
N ASP A 236 -5.22 -2.90 -23.30
CA ASP A 236 -6.59 -2.68 -23.80
C ASP A 236 -6.76 -1.23 -24.26
N LEU A 237 -6.61 -1.01 -25.57
CA LEU A 237 -6.72 0.31 -26.17
C LEU A 237 -8.15 0.89 -26.11
N ASP A 238 -9.18 0.05 -26.04
CA ASP A 238 -10.57 0.51 -25.93
C ASP A 238 -10.87 0.96 -24.51
N ALA A 239 -10.40 0.21 -23.50
CA ALA A 239 -10.44 0.66 -22.11
C ALA A 239 -9.63 1.95 -21.91
N ARG A 240 -8.44 2.06 -22.52
CA ARG A 240 -7.63 3.29 -22.51
C ARG A 240 -8.36 4.47 -23.16
N ALA A 241 -9.05 4.24 -24.28
CA ALA A 241 -9.88 5.25 -24.93
C ALA A 241 -11.00 5.76 -24.02
N ALA A 242 -11.75 4.85 -23.39
CA ALA A 242 -12.85 5.19 -22.49
C ALA A 242 -12.36 5.99 -21.27
N HIS A 243 -11.24 5.59 -20.68
CA HIS A 243 -10.61 6.30 -19.57
C HIS A 243 -10.17 7.72 -19.96
N LEU A 244 -9.45 7.86 -21.08
CA LEU A 244 -9.02 9.17 -21.57
C LEU A 244 -10.19 10.10 -21.93
N ALA A 245 -11.29 9.55 -22.45
CA ALA A 245 -12.51 10.32 -22.72
C ALA A 245 -13.16 10.84 -21.43
N ALA A 246 -13.23 10.00 -20.38
CA ALA A 246 -13.72 10.42 -19.06
C ALA A 246 -12.82 11.50 -18.43
N LEU A 247 -11.50 11.34 -18.53
CA LEU A 247 -10.54 12.35 -18.08
C LEU A 247 -10.72 13.67 -18.84
N GLU A 248 -10.80 13.65 -20.18
CA GLU A 248 -10.97 14.87 -20.97
C GLU A 248 -12.25 15.62 -20.62
N ALA A 249 -13.38 14.92 -20.54
CA ALA A 249 -14.67 15.52 -20.21
C ALA A 249 -14.64 16.25 -18.84
N TYR A 250 -13.85 15.73 -17.90
CA TYR A 250 -13.66 16.36 -16.59
C TYR A 250 -12.70 17.55 -16.64
N VAL A 251 -11.56 17.44 -17.34
CA VAL A 251 -10.51 18.48 -17.31
C VAL A 251 -10.77 19.63 -18.27
N GLU A 252 -11.54 19.43 -19.34
CA GLU A 252 -11.86 20.45 -20.34
C GLU A 252 -12.43 21.75 -19.73
N PRO A 253 -13.46 21.72 -18.85
CA PRO A 253 -14.04 22.93 -18.27
C PRO A 253 -13.16 23.61 -17.20
N LEU A 254 -12.04 22.99 -16.77
CA LEU A 254 -11.19 23.56 -15.71
C LEU A 254 -10.53 24.88 -16.16
N PRO A 255 -10.20 25.80 -15.24
CA PRO A 255 -9.53 27.04 -15.60
C PRO A 255 -8.08 26.81 -16.09
N PRO A 256 -7.44 27.81 -16.72
CA PRO A 256 -6.07 27.71 -17.25
C PRO A 256 -4.99 27.34 -16.22
N THR A 257 -5.26 27.49 -14.91
CA THR A 257 -4.37 27.01 -13.84
C THR A 257 -4.11 25.49 -13.92
N PHE A 258 -4.99 24.74 -14.59
CA PHE A 258 -4.86 23.30 -14.83
C PHE A 258 -4.30 22.95 -16.22
N ASN A 259 -3.67 23.90 -16.93
CA ASN A 259 -3.11 23.65 -18.26
C ASN A 259 -2.12 22.48 -18.31
N SER A 260 -1.33 22.25 -17.24
CA SER A 260 -0.47 21.06 -17.14
C SER A 260 -1.25 19.75 -17.22
N LEU A 261 -2.38 19.65 -16.51
CA LEU A 261 -3.24 18.48 -16.50
C LEU A 261 -3.98 18.32 -17.83
N LYS A 262 -4.49 19.42 -18.41
CA LYS A 262 -5.10 19.40 -19.75
C LYS A 262 -4.10 18.91 -20.80
N ALA A 263 -2.87 19.43 -20.78
CA ALA A 263 -1.82 19.02 -21.70
C ALA A 263 -1.47 17.53 -21.53
N HIS A 264 -1.39 17.05 -20.28
CA HIS A 264 -1.19 15.63 -19.99
C HIS A 264 -2.27 14.74 -20.62
N VAL A 265 -3.56 15.07 -20.43
CA VAL A 265 -4.66 14.27 -21.00
C VAL A 265 -4.67 14.32 -22.53
N LEU A 266 -4.55 15.50 -23.13
CA LEU A 266 -4.55 15.65 -24.59
C LEU A 266 -3.34 14.97 -25.25
N TYR A 267 -2.16 15.02 -24.61
CA TYR A 267 -0.99 14.28 -25.08
C TYR A 267 -1.25 12.77 -25.14
N HIS A 268 -1.79 12.18 -24.07
CA HIS A 268 -2.08 10.74 -24.04
C HIS A 268 -3.17 10.33 -25.03
N ARG A 269 -4.08 11.25 -25.39
CA ARG A 269 -5.03 11.02 -26.48
C ARG A 269 -4.38 11.05 -27.86
N LEU A 270 -3.47 11.98 -28.11
CA LEU A 270 -2.69 12.00 -29.35
C LEU A 270 -1.84 10.73 -29.48
N GLU A 271 -1.22 10.30 -28.37
CA GLU A 271 -0.47 9.05 -28.31
C GLU A 271 -1.34 7.82 -28.57
N LEU A 272 -2.55 7.78 -28.00
CA LEU A 272 -3.51 6.71 -28.30
C LEU A 272 -3.94 6.72 -29.77
N GLY A 273 -4.23 7.90 -30.34
CA GLY A 273 -4.50 8.05 -31.77
C GLY A 273 -3.36 7.49 -32.61
N ARG A 274 -2.12 7.85 -32.28
CA ARG A 274 -0.91 7.32 -32.91
C ARG A 274 -0.82 5.79 -32.85
N ARG A 275 -1.12 5.18 -31.70
CA ARG A 275 -1.18 3.70 -31.53
C ARG A 275 -2.34 3.03 -32.26
N GLN A 276 -3.37 3.79 -32.62
CA GLN A 276 -4.50 3.30 -33.42
C GLN A 276 -4.35 3.60 -34.91
N GLY A 277 -3.26 4.26 -35.32
CA GLY A 277 -3.07 4.76 -36.68
C GLY A 277 -4.10 5.83 -37.08
N ARG A 278 -4.68 6.54 -36.09
CA ARG A 278 -5.66 7.60 -36.26
C ARG A 278 -5.02 8.95 -35.93
N HIS A 279 -5.26 9.94 -36.80
CA HIS A 279 -4.74 11.29 -36.61
C HIS A 279 -5.91 12.27 -36.56
N ASP A 280 -6.02 12.99 -35.46
CA ASP A 280 -7.07 13.96 -35.20
C ASP A 280 -6.44 15.37 -35.21
N ARG A 281 -6.69 16.11 -36.31
CA ARG A 281 -6.17 17.47 -36.51
C ARG A 281 -6.71 18.45 -35.47
N ASP A 282 -7.97 18.30 -35.07
CA ASP A 282 -8.59 19.17 -34.08
C ASP A 282 -8.02 18.91 -32.68
N LEU A 283 -7.78 17.64 -32.35
CA LEU A 283 -7.08 17.27 -31.11
C LEU A 283 -5.65 17.83 -31.08
N LEU A 284 -4.91 17.72 -32.19
CA LEU A 284 -3.56 18.30 -32.29
C LEU A 284 -3.60 19.81 -32.07
N ARG A 285 -4.54 20.51 -32.73
CA ARG A 285 -4.71 21.95 -32.56
C ARG A 285 -5.02 22.34 -31.11
N ARG A 286 -5.92 21.62 -30.44
CA ARG A 286 -6.24 21.86 -29.02
C ARG A 286 -5.03 21.64 -28.12
N TYR A 287 -4.23 20.60 -28.36
CA TYR A 287 -2.99 20.35 -27.63
C TYR A 287 -1.95 21.46 -27.85
N LEU A 288 -1.73 21.85 -29.12
CA LEU A 288 -0.77 22.89 -29.47
C LEU A 288 -1.15 24.26 -28.88
N ALA A 289 -2.44 24.58 -28.82
CA ALA A 289 -2.94 25.82 -28.22
C ALA A 289 -2.64 25.96 -26.72
N LEU A 290 -2.27 24.88 -26.02
CA LEU A 290 -1.83 24.94 -24.62
C LEU A 290 -0.38 25.44 -24.57
N PRO A 291 -0.15 26.63 -23.99
CA PRO A 291 1.19 27.23 -23.94
C PRO A 291 2.08 26.41 -23.02
N ARG A 292 3.30 26.11 -23.46
CA ARG A 292 4.25 25.25 -22.73
C ARG A 292 5.68 25.66 -23.03
N ASN A 293 6.58 25.30 -22.12
CA ASN A 293 8.00 25.55 -22.31
C ASN A 293 8.66 24.42 -23.11
N ALA A 294 8.61 24.51 -24.44
CA ALA A 294 9.29 23.58 -25.35
C ALA A 294 10.02 24.34 -26.46
N ALA A 295 11.05 23.73 -27.04
CA ALA A 295 11.96 24.40 -27.98
C ALA A 295 11.28 24.76 -29.32
N HIS A 296 10.37 23.91 -29.79
CA HIS A 296 9.59 24.10 -31.02
C HIS A 296 8.42 25.07 -30.88
N VAL A 297 8.14 25.57 -29.67
CA VAL A 297 7.09 26.56 -29.41
C VAL A 297 7.66 27.95 -29.56
N ASP A 298 6.92 28.83 -30.24
CA ASP A 298 7.35 30.19 -30.53
C ASP A 298 7.69 31.01 -29.26
N GLY A 299 8.71 31.85 -29.36
CA GLY A 299 9.19 32.68 -28.27
C GLY A 299 8.25 33.82 -27.86
N GLU A 300 7.51 34.41 -28.80
CA GLU A 300 6.50 35.43 -28.51
C GLU A 300 5.25 34.83 -27.87
N PHE A 301 4.77 33.70 -28.40
CA PHE A 301 3.65 32.95 -27.83
C PHE A 301 3.92 32.57 -26.36
N ARG A 302 5.13 32.07 -26.05
CA ARG A 302 5.53 31.77 -24.66
C ARG A 302 5.56 33.01 -23.78
N ARG A 303 6.11 34.13 -24.27
CA ARG A 303 6.15 35.40 -23.51
C ARG A 303 4.75 35.94 -23.23
N HIS A 304 3.88 35.92 -24.23
CA HIS A 304 2.50 36.39 -24.09
C HIS A 304 1.65 35.52 -23.13
N HIS A 305 2.07 34.27 -22.89
CA HIS A 305 1.35 33.32 -22.04
C HIS A 305 2.16 32.82 -20.82
N HIS A 306 3.16 33.57 -20.39
CA HIS A 306 4.09 33.15 -19.33
C HIS A 306 3.41 32.74 -18.01
N ASP A 307 2.33 33.41 -17.61
CA ASP A 307 1.58 33.12 -16.37
C ASP A 307 0.77 31.80 -16.39
N ARG A 308 0.62 31.18 -17.56
CA ARG A 308 -0.24 30.01 -17.78
C ARG A 308 0.43 28.86 -18.50
N LEU A 309 1.77 28.84 -18.49
CA LEU A 309 2.56 27.77 -19.10
C LEU A 309 2.28 26.42 -18.44
N ALA A 310 1.90 25.43 -19.25
CA ALA A 310 1.78 24.05 -18.86
C ALA A 310 3.17 23.46 -18.58
N ASN A 311 3.30 22.81 -17.42
CA ASN A 311 4.43 21.93 -17.13
C ASN A 311 4.08 20.50 -17.56
N ILE A 312 4.47 20.13 -18.76
CA ILE A 312 4.21 18.78 -19.32
C ILE A 312 4.99 17.66 -18.58
N GLN A 313 6.00 18.00 -17.78
CA GLN A 313 6.76 17.03 -16.98
C GLN A 313 6.12 16.76 -15.61
N GLN A 314 5.05 17.48 -15.25
CA GLN A 314 4.37 17.28 -13.98
C GLN A 314 3.80 15.86 -13.88
N ASN A 315 4.05 15.20 -12.75
CA ASN A 315 3.64 13.81 -12.55
C ASN A 315 2.18 13.71 -12.06
N PHE A 316 1.29 13.29 -12.96
CA PHE A 316 -0.11 12.97 -12.67
C PHE A 316 -0.40 11.46 -12.64
N ALA A 317 0.63 10.61 -12.71
CA ALA A 317 0.46 9.15 -12.72
C ALA A 317 -0.31 8.60 -11.51
N PRO A 318 -0.13 9.11 -10.27
CA PRO A 318 -0.90 8.63 -9.12
C PRO A 318 -2.42 8.84 -9.25
N PHE A 319 -2.85 9.83 -10.02
CA PHE A 319 -4.27 10.21 -10.13
C PHE A 319 -4.91 9.80 -11.45
N THR A 320 -4.11 9.65 -12.51
CA THR A 320 -4.59 9.34 -13.86
C THR A 320 -4.20 7.94 -14.34
N GLY A 321 -3.25 7.27 -13.68
CA GLY A 321 -2.72 5.98 -14.14
C GLY A 321 -1.83 6.09 -15.39
N LEU A 322 -1.51 7.30 -15.84
CA LEU A 322 -0.74 7.56 -17.07
C LEU A 322 0.62 8.17 -16.74
N PRO A 323 1.70 7.79 -17.45
CA PRO A 323 3.03 8.31 -17.16
C PRO A 323 3.15 9.80 -17.49
N PRO A 324 4.10 10.54 -16.87
CA PRO A 324 4.41 11.91 -17.26
C PRO A 324 4.81 12.01 -18.74
N VAL A 325 4.51 13.13 -19.40
CA VAL A 325 4.77 13.32 -20.84
C VAL A 325 6.27 13.34 -21.15
N GLY A 326 7.07 14.07 -20.35
CA GLY A 326 8.50 14.23 -20.61
C GLY A 326 8.77 15.21 -21.75
N ASN A 327 9.04 14.69 -22.95
CA ASN A 327 9.29 15.47 -24.17
C ASN A 327 8.24 15.14 -25.23
N ASP A 328 7.53 16.15 -25.73
CA ASP A 328 6.47 16.01 -26.73
C ASP A 328 6.94 16.21 -28.18
N GLU A 329 8.18 16.64 -28.41
CA GLU A 329 8.69 17.02 -29.75
C GLU A 329 8.53 15.89 -30.77
N ALA A 330 8.89 14.65 -30.40
CA ALA A 330 8.77 13.50 -31.30
C ALA A 330 7.31 13.23 -31.70
N LEU A 331 6.36 13.35 -30.76
CA LEU A 331 4.93 13.14 -31.04
C LEU A 331 4.38 14.28 -31.90
N VAL A 332 4.73 15.52 -31.59
CA VAL A 332 4.29 16.71 -32.34
C VAL A 332 4.85 16.69 -33.76
N ARG A 333 6.14 16.37 -33.93
CA ARG A 333 6.79 16.27 -35.23
C ARG A 333 6.17 15.18 -36.09
N ASP A 334 5.90 14.01 -35.52
CA ASP A 334 5.24 12.91 -36.22
C ASP A 334 3.82 13.30 -36.66
N ALA A 335 3.04 13.90 -35.76
CA ALA A 335 1.68 14.36 -36.06
C ALA A 335 1.64 15.45 -37.14
N LEU A 336 2.55 16.43 -37.09
CA LEU A 336 2.69 17.47 -38.12
C LEU A 336 3.20 16.88 -39.44
N GLY A 337 4.16 15.96 -39.39
CA GLY A 337 4.71 15.31 -40.57
C GLY A 337 3.64 14.55 -41.35
N LEU A 338 2.77 13.83 -40.65
CA LEU A 338 1.64 13.13 -41.26
C LEU A 338 0.59 14.09 -41.82
N LEU A 339 0.30 15.20 -41.12
CA LEU A 339 -0.61 16.25 -41.62
C LEU A 339 -0.07 16.91 -42.90
N PHE A 340 1.22 17.23 -42.94
CA PHE A 340 1.86 17.91 -44.07
C PHE A 340 2.17 17.00 -45.26
N ALA A 341 2.28 15.68 -45.03
CA ALA A 341 2.45 14.70 -46.10
C ALA A 341 1.22 14.64 -47.05
N ASP A 342 0.04 15.07 -46.61
CA ASP A 342 -1.17 15.15 -47.45
C ASP A 342 -0.94 16.11 -48.63
N ALA A 343 -1.24 15.66 -49.84
CA ALA A 343 -1.11 16.45 -51.06
C ALA A 343 -2.03 17.68 -51.11
N GLY A 344 -3.14 17.69 -50.36
CA GLY A 344 -4.01 18.86 -50.26
C GLY A 344 -3.48 19.99 -49.38
N VAL A 345 -2.40 19.77 -48.63
CA VAL A 345 -1.83 20.77 -47.70
C VAL A 345 -0.62 21.46 -48.34
N ASP A 346 -0.81 22.64 -48.91
CA ASP A 346 0.26 23.38 -49.62
C ASP A 346 0.93 24.50 -48.79
N ASP A 347 0.52 24.64 -47.53
CA ASP A 347 0.99 25.67 -46.61
C ASP A 347 1.16 25.09 -45.18
N TYR A 348 2.15 25.59 -44.45
CA TYR A 348 2.47 25.22 -43.06
C TYR A 348 2.07 26.29 -42.04
N ARG A 349 1.61 27.46 -42.50
CA ARG A 349 1.36 28.65 -41.68
C ARG A 349 0.20 28.52 -40.69
N GLU A 350 -0.59 27.44 -40.74
CA GLU A 350 -1.72 27.23 -39.81
C GLU A 350 -1.30 27.32 -38.34
N PHE A 351 -0.08 26.89 -38.00
CA PHE A 351 0.40 26.84 -36.61
C PHE A 351 1.45 27.91 -36.27
N ARG A 352 1.73 28.85 -37.18
CA ARG A 352 2.82 29.85 -37.05
C ARG A 352 2.68 30.77 -35.83
N ASP A 353 1.45 30.95 -35.35
CA ASP A 353 1.16 31.81 -34.19
C ASP A 353 1.47 31.11 -32.86
N ILE A 354 1.78 29.82 -32.91
CA ILE A 354 1.98 28.94 -31.75
C ILE A 354 3.37 28.30 -31.77
N LEU A 355 3.78 27.79 -32.93
CA LEU A 355 5.04 27.09 -33.14
C LEU A 355 6.04 27.98 -33.86
N ASP A 356 7.31 27.73 -33.60
CA ASP A 356 8.42 28.44 -34.24
C ASP A 356 8.36 28.28 -35.77
N ASP A 357 8.50 29.40 -36.51
CA ASP A 357 8.31 29.42 -37.97
C ASP A 357 9.40 28.60 -38.69
N ASP A 358 10.64 28.67 -38.22
CA ASP A 358 11.76 27.89 -38.77
C ASP A 358 11.56 26.39 -38.53
N TYR A 359 11.08 26.02 -37.34
CA TYR A 359 10.70 24.64 -37.04
C TYR A 359 9.59 24.14 -37.98
N LEU A 360 8.47 24.87 -38.10
CA LEU A 360 7.36 24.49 -38.96
C LEU A 360 7.77 24.36 -40.43
N ARG A 361 8.51 25.36 -40.94
CA ARG A 361 9.03 25.40 -42.30
C ARG A 361 9.86 24.15 -42.61
N ARG A 362 10.76 23.76 -41.70
CA ARG A 362 11.60 22.57 -41.84
C ARG A 362 10.81 21.27 -41.80
N VAL A 363 9.90 21.11 -40.82
CA VAL A 363 9.07 19.90 -40.69
C VAL A 363 8.17 19.73 -41.93
N PHE A 364 7.60 20.82 -42.44
CA PHE A 364 6.79 20.81 -43.66
C PHE A 364 7.60 20.39 -44.89
N ALA A 365 8.75 21.01 -45.11
CA ALA A 365 9.62 20.68 -46.25
C ALA A 365 10.06 19.21 -46.19
N GLU A 366 10.51 18.73 -45.02
CA GLU A 366 10.89 17.34 -44.82
C GLU A 366 9.71 16.39 -45.09
N ALA A 367 8.53 16.67 -44.56
CA ALA A 367 7.34 15.84 -44.78
C ALA A 367 6.99 15.72 -46.27
N LYS A 368 7.03 16.82 -47.02
CA LYS A 368 6.76 16.81 -48.47
C LYS A 368 7.82 16.06 -49.27
N ILE A 369 9.10 16.23 -48.93
CA ILE A 369 10.21 15.51 -49.58
C ILE A 369 10.09 14.01 -49.33
N LEU A 370 9.86 13.61 -48.08
CA LEU A 370 9.73 12.21 -47.68
C LEU A 370 8.49 11.53 -48.29
N ALA A 371 7.38 12.27 -48.43
CA ALA A 371 6.17 11.80 -49.10
C ALA A 371 6.30 11.78 -50.64
N GLY A 372 7.30 12.47 -51.20
CA GLY A 372 7.47 12.60 -52.64
C GLY A 372 6.40 13.46 -53.33
N VAL A 373 5.79 14.40 -52.59
CA VAL A 373 4.64 15.20 -53.05
C VAL A 373 5.08 16.62 -53.40
N GLY A 374 4.58 17.17 -54.52
CA GLY A 374 4.82 18.56 -54.93
C GLY A 374 6.19 18.80 -55.57
N ASP A 375 6.60 20.07 -55.61
CA ASP A 375 7.84 20.52 -56.26
C ASP A 375 9.03 20.43 -55.30
N ARG A 376 9.98 19.54 -55.61
CA ARG A 376 11.19 19.30 -54.81
C ARG A 376 12.07 20.54 -54.68
N GLU A 377 12.23 21.32 -55.75
CA GLU A 377 13.10 22.51 -55.73
C GLU A 377 12.56 23.56 -54.76
N ARG A 378 11.24 23.74 -54.75
CA ARG A 378 10.53 24.57 -53.77
C ARG A 378 10.78 24.09 -52.34
N TRP A 379 10.68 22.79 -52.08
CA TRP A 379 10.88 22.24 -50.73
C TRP A 379 12.33 22.34 -50.27
N TYR A 380 13.30 22.18 -51.16
CA TYR A 380 14.72 22.37 -50.84
C TYR A 380 15.02 23.82 -50.45
N SER A 381 14.41 24.78 -51.14
CA SER A 381 14.55 26.19 -50.80
C SER A 381 13.98 26.53 -49.42
N LEU A 382 12.97 25.78 -48.94
CA LEU A 382 12.42 25.96 -47.59
C LEU A 382 13.31 25.37 -46.48
N LEU A 383 14.08 24.31 -46.75
CA LEU A 383 15.04 23.78 -45.76
C LEU A 383 16.16 24.79 -45.46
N ASP A 384 16.57 25.56 -46.46
CA ASP A 384 17.55 26.66 -46.37
C ASP A 384 18.89 26.23 -45.73
N ASP A 385 19.25 24.96 -45.93
CA ASP A 385 20.48 24.32 -45.47
C ASP A 385 20.86 23.15 -46.40
N PRO A 386 21.91 23.27 -47.22
CA PRO A 386 22.40 22.20 -48.08
C PRO A 386 22.82 20.93 -47.32
N GLY A 387 23.31 21.09 -46.08
CA GLY A 387 23.68 19.96 -45.22
C GLY A 387 22.48 19.15 -44.78
N ALA A 388 21.34 19.81 -44.52
CA ALA A 388 20.10 19.14 -44.15
C ALA A 388 19.56 18.24 -45.26
N TYR A 389 19.67 18.65 -46.52
CA TYR A 389 19.27 17.82 -47.65
C TYR A 389 20.17 16.58 -47.81
N ALA A 390 21.49 16.76 -47.81
CA ALA A 390 22.43 15.65 -47.92
C ALA A 390 22.23 14.66 -46.76
N ALA A 391 22.06 15.18 -45.53
CA ALA A 391 21.73 14.36 -44.37
C ALA A 391 20.41 13.62 -44.55
N LEU A 392 19.38 14.25 -45.11
CA LEU A 392 18.10 13.59 -45.40
C LEU A 392 18.26 12.52 -46.47
N GLU A 393 19.04 12.73 -47.53
CA GLU A 393 19.28 11.76 -48.60
C GLU A 393 20.03 10.52 -48.07
N GLU A 394 21.10 10.72 -47.31
CA GLU A 394 21.91 9.65 -46.71
C GLU A 394 21.17 8.91 -45.57
N ARG A 395 20.18 9.55 -44.93
CA ARG A 395 19.46 8.97 -43.80
C ARG A 395 18.78 7.65 -44.18
N VAL A 396 19.07 6.60 -43.42
CA VAL A 396 18.40 5.30 -43.50
C VAL A 396 17.38 5.22 -42.38
N ASP A 397 16.11 5.02 -42.74
CA ASP A 397 15.01 4.83 -41.78
C ASP A 397 14.50 3.39 -41.89
N ILE A 398 14.51 2.66 -40.77
CA ILE A 398 13.84 1.37 -40.59
C ILE A 398 13.15 1.42 -39.23
N GLU A 399 11.86 1.72 -39.23
CA GLU A 399 11.12 2.01 -37.99
C GLU A 399 9.76 1.34 -38.01
N PHE A 400 9.53 0.40 -37.09
CA PHE A 400 8.21 -0.17 -36.88
C PHE A 400 7.20 0.91 -36.50
N CYS A 401 6.03 0.88 -37.15
CA CYS A 401 4.96 1.83 -36.87
C CYS A 401 4.43 1.63 -35.43
N PRO A 402 4.10 2.72 -34.72
CA PRO A 402 3.60 2.67 -33.34
C PRO A 402 2.21 2.03 -33.21
N ASP A 403 1.49 1.86 -34.32
CA ASP A 403 0.19 1.19 -34.39
C ASP A 403 0.26 -0.30 -34.71
N ASN A 404 1.45 -0.89 -34.59
CA ASN A 404 1.59 -2.34 -34.62
C ASN A 404 1.10 -2.96 -33.31
N PRO A 405 0.44 -4.13 -33.38
CA PRO A 405 0.05 -4.86 -32.18
C PRO A 405 1.30 -5.33 -31.43
N GLN A 406 1.33 -5.11 -30.12
CA GLN A 406 2.40 -5.64 -29.24
C GLN A 406 1.96 -6.95 -28.56
N ILE A 407 0.66 -7.08 -28.31
CA ILE A 407 0.03 -8.25 -27.70
C ILE A 407 -1.08 -8.70 -28.65
N LEU A 408 -1.04 -9.97 -29.02
CA LEU A 408 -2.01 -10.67 -29.84
C LEU A 408 -2.67 -11.75 -28.98
N ARG A 409 -3.88 -12.19 -29.32
CA ARG A 409 -4.50 -13.28 -28.57
C ARG A 409 -3.85 -14.61 -28.95
N GLY A 410 -3.79 -15.53 -28.01
CA GLY A 410 -3.16 -16.84 -28.21
C GLY A 410 -3.91 -17.68 -29.24
N ASP A 411 -5.23 -17.51 -29.31
CA ASP A 411 -6.16 -18.20 -30.21
C ASP A 411 -6.38 -17.52 -31.57
N ASP A 412 -5.72 -16.38 -31.84
CA ASP A 412 -5.79 -15.72 -33.14
C ASP A 412 -4.91 -16.47 -34.16
N ASP A 413 -5.53 -17.22 -35.06
CA ASP A 413 -4.85 -17.93 -36.16
C ASP A 413 -4.55 -17.02 -37.38
N GLU A 414 -4.90 -15.74 -37.30
CA GLU A 414 -4.63 -14.78 -38.38
C GLU A 414 -3.13 -14.45 -38.50
N PRO A 415 -2.60 -14.31 -39.73
CA PRO A 415 -1.23 -13.85 -39.94
C PRO A 415 -0.99 -12.48 -39.31
N VAL A 416 0.14 -12.32 -38.63
CA VAL A 416 0.49 -11.06 -37.98
C VAL A 416 0.93 -10.06 -39.04
N ARG A 417 0.31 -8.89 -39.07
CA ARG A 417 0.68 -7.80 -39.99
C ARG A 417 1.43 -6.73 -39.21
N LEU A 418 2.72 -6.60 -39.50
CA LEU A 418 3.53 -5.50 -38.98
C LEU A 418 3.77 -4.47 -40.06
N ARG A 419 3.73 -3.20 -39.68
CA ARG A 419 4.00 -2.08 -40.57
C ARG A 419 5.30 -1.40 -40.15
N ALA A 420 6.12 -1.00 -41.10
CA ALA A 420 7.31 -0.21 -40.81
C ALA A 420 7.52 0.86 -41.88
N HIS A 421 8.08 2.00 -41.48
CA HIS A 421 8.60 2.99 -42.41
C HIS A 421 10.00 2.58 -42.86
N VAL A 422 10.20 2.54 -44.17
CA VAL A 422 11.46 2.18 -44.81
C VAL A 422 11.88 3.32 -45.74
N LYS A 423 13.13 3.78 -45.60
CA LYS A 423 13.73 4.84 -46.41
C LYS A 423 15.20 4.52 -46.68
N ASN A 424 15.64 4.72 -47.93
CA ASN A 424 17.03 4.51 -48.35
C ASN A 424 17.56 3.09 -48.07
N VAL A 425 16.73 2.07 -48.35
CA VAL A 425 17.10 0.65 -48.20
C VAL A 425 16.74 -0.07 -49.49
N SER A 426 17.74 -0.58 -50.21
CA SER A 426 17.54 -1.37 -51.44
C SER A 426 17.28 -2.85 -51.16
N VAL A 427 17.89 -3.40 -50.12
CA VAL A 427 17.71 -4.78 -49.69
C VAL A 427 17.44 -4.79 -48.19
N LEU A 428 16.27 -5.31 -47.81
CA LEU A 428 15.83 -5.46 -46.44
C LEU A 428 15.69 -6.95 -46.11
N VAL A 429 16.32 -7.39 -45.03
CA VAL A 429 16.18 -8.74 -44.49
C VAL A 429 15.24 -8.69 -43.30
N LEU A 430 14.19 -9.49 -43.33
CA LEU A 430 13.27 -9.72 -42.23
C LEU A 430 13.62 -11.07 -41.60
N LYS A 431 13.82 -11.08 -40.27
CA LYS A 431 14.03 -12.30 -39.48
C LYS A 431 13.01 -12.37 -38.34
N VAL A 432 12.51 -13.57 -38.08
CA VAL A 432 11.60 -13.83 -36.95
C VAL A 432 12.24 -14.85 -36.04
N PHE A 433 12.35 -14.53 -34.75
CA PHE A 433 12.93 -15.39 -33.73
C PHE A 433 11.89 -15.71 -32.66
N GLU A 434 11.74 -16.98 -32.32
CA GLU A 434 11.00 -17.44 -31.14
C GLU A 434 11.91 -17.39 -29.90
N ILE A 435 11.44 -16.72 -28.84
CA ILE A 435 12.23 -16.50 -27.63
C ILE A 435 11.72 -17.37 -26.48
N ASP A 436 12.62 -18.18 -25.91
CA ASP A 436 12.37 -18.86 -24.63
C ASP A 436 12.39 -17.82 -23.50
N THR A 437 11.20 -17.36 -23.15
CA THR A 437 11.00 -16.33 -22.14
C THR A 437 11.37 -16.81 -20.73
N LEU A 438 11.23 -18.12 -20.45
CA LEU A 438 11.61 -18.68 -19.15
C LEU A 438 13.13 -18.69 -19.00
N ALA A 439 13.84 -19.20 -20.00
CA ALA A 439 15.31 -19.23 -19.99
C ALA A 439 15.89 -17.81 -19.87
N TYR A 440 15.34 -16.84 -20.63
CA TYR A 440 15.76 -15.44 -20.53
C TYR A 440 15.51 -14.85 -19.14
N PHE A 441 14.32 -15.07 -18.57
CA PHE A 441 13.99 -14.57 -17.23
C PHE A 441 14.88 -15.19 -16.14
N GLN A 442 15.18 -16.50 -16.23
CA GLN A 442 16.09 -17.17 -15.29
C GLN A 442 17.51 -16.60 -15.37
N ALA A 443 17.98 -16.27 -16.57
CA ALA A 443 19.32 -15.74 -16.77
C ALA A 443 19.46 -14.26 -16.39
N HIS A 444 18.42 -13.44 -16.58
CA HIS A 444 18.52 -11.97 -16.51
C HIS A 444 17.60 -11.33 -15.46
N GLY A 445 16.65 -12.07 -14.91
CA GLY A 445 15.69 -11.59 -13.91
C GLY A 445 14.72 -10.52 -14.44
N ARG A 446 14.55 -10.41 -15.76
CA ARG A 446 13.69 -9.41 -16.43
C ARG A 446 13.06 -9.99 -17.69
N VAL A 447 12.08 -9.28 -18.24
CA VAL A 447 11.42 -9.62 -19.50
C VAL A 447 12.35 -9.38 -20.69
N PRO A 448 12.30 -10.21 -21.74
CA PRO A 448 12.93 -9.89 -23.02
C PRO A 448 12.47 -8.53 -23.55
N GLY A 449 13.41 -7.63 -23.82
CA GLY A 449 13.17 -6.39 -24.55
C GLY A 449 13.56 -6.53 -26.02
N THR A 450 13.45 -5.44 -26.77
CA THR A 450 14.00 -5.35 -28.14
C THR A 450 15.54 -5.35 -28.15
N ASP A 451 16.18 -5.15 -26.99
CA ASP A 451 17.62 -5.18 -26.75
C ASP A 451 18.19 -6.61 -26.58
N ILE A 452 17.37 -7.65 -26.72
CA ILE A 452 17.82 -9.04 -26.59
C ILE A 452 18.96 -9.36 -27.57
N ASP A 453 19.95 -10.10 -27.07
CA ASP A 453 21.01 -10.65 -27.92
C ASP A 453 20.46 -11.82 -28.73
N LEU A 454 20.57 -11.71 -30.05
CA LEU A 454 20.09 -12.72 -31.00
C LEU A 454 21.25 -13.58 -31.55
N ASP A 455 22.48 -13.30 -31.13
CA ASP A 455 23.66 -14.04 -31.58
C ASP A 455 23.56 -15.51 -31.14
N GLY A 456 23.66 -16.41 -32.11
CA GLY A 456 23.53 -17.86 -31.89
C GLY A 456 22.09 -18.39 -31.86
N LEU A 457 21.07 -17.53 -31.99
CA LEU A 457 19.69 -17.98 -32.24
C LEU A 457 19.46 -18.24 -33.73
N VAL A 458 18.63 -19.26 -34.02
CA VAL A 458 18.21 -19.59 -35.39
C VAL A 458 16.86 -18.95 -35.65
N ALA A 459 16.74 -18.19 -36.73
CA ALA A 459 15.48 -17.59 -37.14
C ALA A 459 14.49 -18.66 -37.61
N ASN A 460 13.24 -18.54 -37.17
CA ASN A 460 12.12 -19.38 -37.59
C ASN A 460 11.68 -19.06 -39.04
N ASP A 461 11.81 -17.80 -39.43
CA ASP A 461 11.53 -17.29 -40.77
C ASP A 461 12.60 -16.24 -41.15
N GLU A 462 13.09 -16.31 -42.37
CA GLU A 462 14.03 -15.34 -42.94
C GLU A 462 13.62 -15.02 -44.38
N ARG A 463 13.42 -13.73 -44.66
CA ARG A 463 13.01 -13.24 -45.97
C ARG A 463 13.85 -12.05 -46.39
N THR A 464 14.27 -12.05 -47.65
CA THR A 464 14.94 -10.91 -48.28
C THR A 464 13.96 -10.20 -49.22
N ILE A 465 13.83 -8.90 -49.06
CA ILE A 465 12.91 -8.06 -49.83
C ILE A 465 13.74 -6.97 -50.50
N GLU A 466 13.58 -6.83 -51.81
CA GLU A 466 14.25 -5.80 -52.61
C GLU A 466 13.30 -4.62 -52.86
N TYR A 467 13.84 -3.41 -52.80
CA TYR A 467 13.14 -2.15 -53.03
C TYR A 467 13.86 -1.33 -54.09
N ALA A 468 13.08 -0.65 -54.94
CA ALA A 468 13.58 0.17 -56.05
C ALA A 468 13.25 1.66 -55.86
N GLU A 469 12.65 2.03 -54.73
CA GLU A 469 12.19 3.37 -54.46
C GLU A 469 13.35 4.37 -54.25
N PRO A 470 13.15 5.65 -54.57
CA PRO A 470 14.17 6.68 -54.38
C PRO A 470 14.64 6.79 -52.92
N ALA A 471 15.92 7.09 -52.71
CA ALA A 471 16.54 7.21 -51.38
C ALA A 471 15.81 8.20 -50.44
N LEU A 472 15.17 9.23 -50.99
CA LEU A 472 14.45 10.24 -50.22
C LEU A 472 13.04 9.84 -49.81
N HIS A 473 12.45 8.82 -50.42
CA HIS A 473 11.06 8.45 -50.16
C HIS A 473 10.96 7.55 -48.94
N ARG A 474 10.19 7.98 -47.94
CA ARG A 474 9.89 7.17 -46.75
C ARG A 474 8.56 6.47 -46.99
N VAL A 475 8.62 5.18 -47.28
CA VAL A 475 7.45 4.37 -47.65
C VAL A 475 7.01 3.53 -46.46
N ARG A 476 5.71 3.54 -46.17
CA ARG A 476 5.11 2.62 -45.20
C ARG A 476 4.91 1.26 -45.86
N ARG A 477 5.56 0.23 -45.33
CA ARG A 477 5.49 -1.15 -45.82
C ARG A 477 4.71 -2.00 -44.83
N GLU A 478 3.98 -2.98 -45.35
CA GLU A 478 3.34 -4.02 -44.58
C GLU A 478 4.10 -5.34 -44.76
N PHE A 479 4.39 -6.00 -43.64
CA PHE A 479 5.06 -7.29 -43.55
C PHE A 479 4.06 -8.27 -42.95
N VAL A 480 3.58 -9.19 -43.79
CA VAL A 480 2.76 -10.32 -43.35
C VAL A 480 3.69 -11.38 -42.79
N ILE A 481 3.49 -11.76 -41.55
CA ILE A 481 4.27 -12.78 -40.86
C ILE A 481 3.36 -13.99 -40.64
N GLU A 482 3.59 -15.03 -41.43
CA GLU A 482 2.79 -16.27 -41.39
C GLU A 482 3.08 -17.11 -40.13
N GLN A 483 4.23 -16.87 -39.50
CA GLN A 483 4.57 -17.34 -38.16
C GLN A 483 4.63 -16.12 -37.23
N PRO A 484 3.95 -16.10 -36.09
CA PRO A 484 3.77 -17.28 -35.25
C PRO A 484 2.40 -17.95 -35.33
N GLN A 485 2.40 -19.24 -35.69
CA GLN A 485 1.20 -20.08 -35.55
C GLN A 485 0.88 -20.38 -34.09
N LYS A 486 1.89 -20.44 -33.21
CA LYS A 486 1.74 -20.85 -31.81
C LYS A 486 1.80 -19.65 -30.85
N PRO A 487 1.12 -19.72 -29.69
CA PRO A 487 1.32 -18.76 -28.61
C PRO A 487 2.78 -18.73 -28.13
N GLY A 488 3.30 -17.55 -27.81
CA GLY A 488 4.70 -17.37 -27.40
C GLY A 488 5.20 -15.93 -27.54
N THR A 489 6.49 -15.71 -27.26
CA THR A 489 7.18 -14.43 -27.43
C THR A 489 8.07 -14.49 -28.67
N TYR A 490 7.93 -13.50 -29.55
CA TYR A 490 8.64 -13.43 -30.82
C TYR A 490 9.35 -12.09 -30.99
N VAL A 491 10.53 -12.11 -31.59
CA VAL A 491 11.27 -10.92 -31.98
C VAL A 491 11.34 -10.87 -33.50
N VAL A 492 10.85 -9.78 -34.08
CA VAL A 492 10.93 -9.52 -35.51
C VAL A 492 12.00 -8.47 -35.74
N GLU A 493 13.04 -8.82 -36.48
CA GLU A 493 14.15 -7.93 -36.81
C GLU A 493 14.13 -7.59 -38.29
N LEU A 494 14.17 -6.30 -38.61
CA LEU A 494 14.36 -5.75 -39.95
C LEU A 494 15.78 -5.21 -40.06
N ILE A 495 16.55 -5.66 -41.06
CA ILE A 495 17.97 -5.32 -41.23
C ILE A 495 18.19 -4.82 -42.66
N GLY A 496 18.84 -3.67 -42.83
CA GLY A 496 19.17 -3.14 -44.15
C GLY A 496 20.05 -1.90 -44.07
N ALA A 497 20.94 -1.72 -45.06
CA ALA A 497 21.82 -0.56 -45.18
C ALA A 497 22.57 -0.16 -43.88
N GLY A 498 23.03 -1.14 -43.10
CA GLY A 498 23.76 -0.93 -41.85
C GLY A 498 22.89 -0.50 -40.65
N ARG A 499 21.56 -0.54 -40.78
CA ARG A 499 20.60 -0.32 -39.69
C ARG A 499 19.82 -1.59 -39.38
N SER A 500 19.42 -1.75 -38.13
CA SER A 500 18.45 -2.75 -37.71
C SER A 500 17.35 -2.13 -36.85
N SER A 501 16.17 -2.72 -36.91
CA SER A 501 14.99 -2.33 -36.15
C SER A 501 14.29 -3.57 -35.65
N ARG A 502 13.83 -3.56 -34.40
CA ARG A 502 13.28 -4.74 -33.73
C ARG A 502 11.91 -4.45 -33.15
N ALA A 503 11.00 -5.39 -33.31
CA ALA A 503 9.70 -5.41 -32.64
C ALA A 503 9.59 -6.68 -31.78
N LEU A 504 9.08 -6.52 -30.57
CA LEU A 504 8.72 -7.63 -29.70
C LEU A 504 7.21 -7.88 -29.82
N LEU A 505 6.84 -9.10 -30.18
CA LEU A 505 5.45 -9.56 -30.28
C LEU A 505 5.18 -10.61 -29.22
N ARG A 506 4.05 -10.51 -28.55
CA ARG A 506 3.56 -11.54 -27.62
C ARG A 506 2.24 -12.09 -28.12
N LYS A 507 2.18 -13.38 -28.42
CA LYS A 507 0.96 -14.08 -28.79
C LYS A 507 0.46 -14.87 -27.57
N GLY A 508 -0.63 -14.40 -26.99
CA GLY A 508 -1.11 -14.82 -25.67
C GLY A 508 -0.47 -14.01 -24.54
N CYS A 509 -1.23 -13.81 -23.45
CA CYS A 509 -0.72 -13.18 -22.23
C CYS A 509 -1.37 -13.81 -21.00
N LEU A 510 -0.65 -13.79 -19.88
CA LEU A 510 -1.16 -14.24 -18.59
C LEU A 510 -1.21 -13.08 -17.62
N ARG A 511 -2.29 -13.00 -16.86
CA ARG A 511 -2.48 -12.05 -15.77
C ARG A 511 -2.65 -12.80 -14.47
N MET A 512 -2.59 -12.08 -13.35
CA MET A 512 -2.95 -12.65 -12.05
C MET A 512 -3.81 -11.69 -11.25
N VAL A 513 -4.65 -12.27 -10.40
CA VAL A 513 -5.26 -11.56 -9.27
C VAL A 513 -4.74 -12.14 -7.97
N GLU A 514 -4.47 -11.24 -7.02
CA GLU A 514 -3.87 -11.57 -5.74
C GLU A 514 -4.88 -11.38 -4.60
N ARG A 515 -4.95 -12.34 -3.69
CA ARG A 515 -5.68 -12.22 -2.42
C ARG A 515 -4.76 -12.56 -1.26
N GLN A 516 -4.79 -11.72 -0.21
CA GLN A 516 -4.07 -12.00 1.03
C GLN A 516 -4.81 -13.06 1.84
N THR A 517 -4.07 -14.02 2.37
CA THR A 517 -4.59 -15.11 3.21
C THR A 517 -3.74 -15.27 4.47
N VAL A 518 -4.20 -16.11 5.39
CA VAL A 518 -3.42 -16.47 6.59
C VAL A 518 -2.14 -17.22 6.24
N ALA A 519 -2.11 -17.96 5.14
CA ALA A 519 -0.95 -18.75 4.71
C ALA A 519 -0.01 -17.98 3.75
N GLY A 520 -0.23 -16.68 3.55
CA GLY A 520 0.49 -15.87 2.57
C GLY A 520 -0.39 -15.41 1.42
N HIS A 521 0.23 -15.25 0.26
CA HIS A 521 -0.37 -14.78 -0.98
C HIS A 521 -1.05 -15.93 -1.71
N ALA A 522 -2.33 -15.75 -2.08
CA ALA A 522 -3.03 -16.64 -2.99
C ALA A 522 -3.18 -15.93 -4.35
N LEU A 523 -2.58 -16.52 -5.38
CA LEU A 523 -2.56 -15.98 -6.74
C LEU A 523 -3.47 -16.83 -7.64
N ARG A 524 -4.37 -16.20 -8.37
CA ARG A 524 -5.14 -16.87 -9.42
C ARG A 524 -4.67 -16.35 -10.77
N VAL A 525 -4.20 -17.27 -11.62
CA VAL A 525 -3.73 -16.94 -12.97
C VAL A 525 -4.92 -16.89 -13.92
N LEU A 526 -4.95 -15.86 -14.76
CA LEU A 526 -5.98 -15.63 -15.77
C LEU A 526 -5.32 -15.62 -17.16
N ASP A 527 -6.05 -16.12 -18.16
CA ASP A 527 -5.69 -16.00 -19.57
C ASP A 527 -6.03 -14.60 -20.13
N GLU A 528 -5.73 -14.38 -21.40
CA GLU A 528 -6.00 -13.13 -22.12
C GLU A 528 -7.49 -12.76 -22.20
N HIS A 529 -8.39 -13.74 -22.00
CA HIS A 529 -9.85 -13.55 -21.98
C HIS A 529 -10.37 -13.30 -20.56
N GLY A 530 -9.48 -13.22 -19.56
CA GLY A 530 -9.83 -13.05 -18.15
C GLY A 530 -10.40 -14.31 -17.49
N ARG A 531 -10.25 -15.48 -18.13
CA ARG A 531 -10.73 -16.76 -17.59
C ARG A 531 -9.62 -17.40 -16.77
N ALA A 532 -10.00 -18.15 -15.74
CA ALA A 532 -9.02 -18.84 -14.89
C ALA A 532 -8.25 -19.91 -15.69
N ALA A 533 -6.93 -19.91 -15.53
CA ALA A 533 -6.01 -20.86 -16.14
C ALA A 533 -5.39 -21.76 -15.04
N PRO A 534 -6.11 -22.80 -14.56
CA PRO A 534 -5.65 -23.64 -13.44
C PRO A 534 -4.44 -24.52 -13.79
N ASP A 535 -4.15 -24.71 -15.07
CA ASP A 535 -2.99 -25.42 -15.61
C ASP A 535 -1.74 -24.52 -15.70
N ALA A 536 -1.84 -23.24 -15.33
CA ALA A 536 -0.70 -22.33 -15.29
C ALA A 536 0.15 -22.51 -14.03
N THR A 537 1.44 -22.22 -14.15
CA THR A 537 2.43 -22.23 -13.08
C THR A 537 2.95 -20.82 -12.81
N VAL A 538 3.48 -20.60 -11.60
CA VAL A 538 4.19 -19.38 -11.21
C VAL A 538 5.62 -19.72 -10.86
N PHE A 539 6.58 -19.15 -11.58
CA PHE A 539 8.00 -19.22 -11.25
C PHE A 539 8.38 -18.05 -10.34
N PHE A 540 8.83 -18.37 -9.14
CA PHE A 540 9.25 -17.39 -8.13
C PHE A 540 10.37 -17.97 -7.26
N ALA A 541 11.38 -17.15 -6.95
CA ALA A 541 12.53 -17.53 -6.12
C ALA A 541 13.20 -18.86 -6.53
N GLY A 542 13.35 -19.09 -7.84
CA GLY A 542 14.00 -20.29 -8.39
C GLY A 542 13.13 -21.56 -8.39
N ARG A 543 11.84 -21.45 -8.03
CA ARG A 543 10.91 -22.59 -7.96
C ARG A 543 9.70 -22.33 -8.85
N GLU A 544 9.28 -23.37 -9.55
CA GLU A 544 8.01 -23.39 -10.28
C GLU A 544 6.91 -23.94 -9.35
N LEU A 545 5.85 -23.17 -9.14
CA LEU A 545 4.75 -23.46 -8.24
C LEU A 545 3.47 -23.67 -9.06
N GLY A 546 2.84 -24.82 -8.90
CA GLY A 546 1.55 -25.14 -9.52
C GLY A 546 0.36 -24.65 -8.69
N ALA A 547 -0.80 -24.58 -9.34
CA ALA A 547 -2.06 -24.27 -8.67
C ALA A 547 -2.52 -25.44 -7.78
N ASP A 548 -3.20 -25.12 -6.67
CA ASP A 548 -3.87 -26.09 -5.81
C ASP A 548 -5.23 -26.55 -6.39
N GLU A 549 -5.97 -27.37 -5.64
CA GLU A 549 -7.30 -27.90 -6.05
C GLU A 549 -8.34 -26.79 -6.32
N HIS A 550 -8.09 -25.57 -5.86
CA HIS A 550 -8.95 -24.41 -6.11
C HIS A 550 -8.47 -23.53 -7.26
N GLY A 551 -7.41 -23.94 -7.98
CA GLY A 551 -6.81 -23.16 -9.05
C GLY A 551 -6.02 -21.95 -8.54
N GLU A 552 -5.54 -21.97 -7.29
CA GLU A 552 -4.76 -20.88 -6.69
C GLU A 552 -3.30 -21.33 -6.43
N VAL A 553 -2.34 -20.48 -6.78
CA VAL A 553 -0.92 -20.68 -6.48
C VAL A 553 -0.59 -19.94 -5.19
N ARG A 554 0.01 -20.65 -4.22
CA ARG A 554 0.31 -20.09 -2.90
C ARG A 554 1.78 -19.73 -2.76
N ILE A 555 2.04 -18.49 -2.33
CA ILE A 555 3.37 -18.01 -1.97
C ILE A 555 3.34 -17.56 -0.50
N PRO A 556 4.06 -18.24 0.42
CA PRO A 556 4.13 -17.83 1.83
C PRO A 556 4.66 -16.41 2.01
N TYR A 557 4.35 -15.74 3.12
CA TYR A 557 4.94 -14.44 3.44
C TYR A 557 6.47 -14.52 3.58
N ALA A 558 7.14 -13.41 3.28
CA ALA A 558 8.57 -13.27 3.51
C ALA A 558 8.86 -12.87 4.96
N GLY A 559 10.09 -13.11 5.42
CA GLY A 559 10.57 -12.56 6.69
C GLY A 559 10.68 -11.02 6.67
N SER A 560 10.88 -10.43 5.49
CA SER A 560 10.86 -8.98 5.26
C SER A 560 10.20 -8.66 3.92
N GLY A 561 9.45 -7.55 3.87
CA GLY A 561 8.75 -7.15 2.66
C GLY A 561 9.73 -6.75 1.55
N SER A 562 9.49 -7.20 0.31
CA SER A 562 10.32 -6.86 -0.84
C SER A 562 9.51 -6.70 -2.11
N ARG A 563 10.00 -5.84 -3.02
CA ARG A 563 9.53 -5.80 -4.40
C ARG A 563 10.36 -6.77 -5.23
N SER A 564 9.68 -7.73 -5.85
CA SER A 564 10.26 -8.77 -6.68
C SER A 564 9.51 -8.88 -8.01
N GLN A 565 9.92 -9.81 -8.87
CA GLN A 565 9.18 -10.20 -10.06
C GLN A 565 8.81 -11.68 -9.98
N LEU A 566 7.68 -12.04 -10.59
CA LEU A 566 7.28 -13.41 -10.82
C LEU A 566 7.05 -13.64 -12.31
N LEU A 567 7.21 -14.88 -12.76
CA LEU A 567 6.88 -15.29 -14.12
C LEU A 567 5.69 -16.24 -14.07
N LEU A 568 4.60 -15.87 -14.72
CA LEU A 568 3.45 -16.73 -15.00
C LEU A 568 3.77 -17.54 -16.25
N ARG A 569 3.43 -18.83 -16.26
CA ARG A 569 3.66 -19.70 -17.41
C ARG A 569 2.48 -20.63 -17.66
N ARG A 570 2.13 -20.79 -18.93
CA ARG A 570 1.17 -21.80 -19.41
C ARG A 570 1.63 -22.29 -20.78
N GLY A 571 2.22 -23.49 -20.82
CA GLY A 571 2.88 -23.98 -22.03
C GLY A 571 4.02 -23.05 -22.48
N ALA A 572 3.90 -22.48 -23.68
CA ALA A 572 4.85 -21.52 -24.27
C ALA A 572 4.52 -20.05 -23.95
N VAL A 573 3.32 -19.75 -23.44
CA VAL A 573 2.96 -18.40 -23.01
C VAL A 573 3.61 -18.13 -21.66
N ALA A 574 4.33 -17.02 -21.57
CA ALA A 574 4.91 -16.53 -20.34
C ALA A 574 4.65 -15.03 -20.16
N SER A 575 4.42 -14.60 -18.93
CA SER A 575 4.25 -13.19 -18.60
C SER A 575 4.91 -12.89 -17.27
N VAL A 576 5.79 -11.89 -17.24
CA VAL A 576 6.46 -11.48 -16.00
C VAL A 576 5.72 -10.29 -15.42
N LEU A 577 5.42 -10.35 -14.14
CA LEU A 577 4.70 -9.31 -13.43
C LEU A 577 5.47 -8.86 -12.18
N PRO A 578 5.38 -7.57 -11.81
CA PRO A 578 5.87 -7.13 -10.52
C PRO A 578 5.06 -7.80 -9.42
N PHE A 579 5.74 -8.18 -8.34
CA PHE A 579 5.15 -8.81 -7.17
C PHE A 579 5.66 -8.16 -5.90
N ASN A 580 4.75 -7.65 -5.08
CA ASN A 580 5.08 -7.11 -3.77
C ASN A 580 4.98 -8.23 -2.73
N HIS A 581 6.10 -8.90 -2.47
CA HIS A 581 6.17 -9.99 -1.51
C HIS A 581 6.10 -9.40 -0.10
N ARG A 582 4.96 -9.57 0.57
CA ARG A 582 4.68 -8.93 1.86
C ARG A 582 5.32 -9.71 3.00
N ALA A 583 5.67 -8.99 4.05
CA ALA A 583 6.02 -9.58 5.33
C ALA A 583 4.76 -9.83 6.17
N GLU A 584 4.83 -10.85 7.01
CA GLU A 584 3.82 -11.09 8.04
C GLU A 584 4.14 -10.27 9.30
N HIS A 585 3.20 -9.44 9.72
CA HIS A 585 3.29 -8.68 10.97
C HIS A 585 2.05 -8.98 11.83
N PRO A 586 2.01 -10.13 12.53
CA PRO A 586 0.84 -10.49 13.31
C PRO A 586 0.70 -9.52 14.49
N THR A 587 -0.44 -8.82 14.55
CA THR A 587 -0.80 -7.96 15.68
C THR A 587 -2.03 -8.51 16.40
N LEU A 588 -1.92 -8.73 17.71
CA LEU A 588 -3.05 -9.10 18.56
C LEU A 588 -3.46 -7.89 19.41
N HIS A 589 -4.63 -7.34 19.13
CA HIS A 589 -5.26 -6.34 19.99
C HIS A 589 -6.35 -7.02 20.83
N ALA A 590 -6.03 -7.34 22.08
CA ALA A 590 -6.97 -7.96 23.00
C ALA A 590 -7.06 -7.14 24.30
N GLY A 591 -8.28 -6.95 24.80
CA GLY A 591 -8.53 -6.46 26.15
C GLY A 591 -8.79 -7.65 27.07
N PHE A 592 -7.87 -7.96 27.97
CA PHE A 592 -8.06 -9.02 28.95
C PHE A 592 -8.71 -8.44 30.21
N PHE A 593 -9.83 -9.00 30.63
CA PHE A 593 -10.34 -8.81 31.98
C PHE A 593 -9.74 -9.90 32.85
N VAL A 594 -8.88 -9.51 33.79
CA VAL A 594 -8.33 -10.44 34.78
C VAL A 594 -8.96 -10.09 36.12
N ALA A 595 -9.77 -11.02 36.65
CA ALA A 595 -10.29 -10.88 37.99
C ALA A 595 -9.12 -10.87 38.99
N ARG A 596 -9.16 -9.96 39.96
CA ARG A 596 -8.03 -9.75 40.87
C ARG A 596 -7.68 -11.01 41.67
N GLU A 597 -8.65 -11.90 41.92
CA GLU A 597 -8.43 -13.18 42.61
C GLU A 597 -7.68 -14.21 41.75
N GLN A 598 -7.58 -14.01 40.43
CA GLN A 598 -6.87 -14.92 39.51
C GLN A 598 -5.37 -14.58 39.37
N LEU A 599 -4.91 -13.50 39.98
CA LEU A 599 -3.49 -13.14 40.01
C LEU A 599 -2.81 -13.86 41.18
N ILE A 600 -1.99 -14.86 40.89
CA ILE A 600 -1.12 -15.50 41.89
C ILE A 600 0.06 -14.56 42.15
N ALA A 601 0.36 -14.28 43.42
CA ALA A 601 1.53 -13.49 43.80
C ALA A 601 2.82 -14.20 43.32
N GLY A 602 3.62 -13.50 42.52
CA GLY A 602 4.94 -13.94 42.08
C GLY A 602 6.02 -13.68 43.11
#